data_AF-A0A3B0X967-F1
#
_entry.id   AF-A0A3B0X967-F1
#
_cell.length_a   1.000
_cell.length_b   1.000
_cell.length_c   1.000
_cell.angle_alpha   90.00
_cell.angle_beta   90.00
_cell.angle_gamma   90.00
#
_symmetry.space_group_name_H-M   'P 1'
#
loop_
_entity.id
_entity.type
_entity.pdbx_description
1 polymer ?
#
loop_
_entity_poly.entity_id
_entity_poly.type
_entity_poly.pdbx_seq_one_letter_code
_entity_poly.pdbx_strand_id
1 'polypeptide(L)'
;MSSDNYVSPLGLDVETLENSFNLLAPQAEELVRRFYDELFRRAPAVIPMFSNTTPAEQQKKLLAALKLVVENVRNPEALAPVLSTMGERHQGYGALPEHYPIVASTLVDTMKEMAGDAWNSTIESAWTQALKVIAKVMLDAYKSPSNTTVANTFATTTATPAQGATKMNDTDAAELDRLRSAVGGAMQAMMMIDRDFNVTYANQASIDLLEKHEATLQSVFPGFHAKGIIGSNIDAFHKNPAHQRTMLVTPANLPYSTNIQIAHLTMKLNVTAMMDANGQYIGNALEWADITEEVAKENHVARLQGAIDSSAQATMMVDRDFVVTYVNQATKDLLTKNQMQFSAVFPGFNAANIIGTCIDIFHKNPAHQRQLLADPVNL
;
A
#
# COMPACT_ATOMS: atom_id res chain seq x y z
N MET A 1 -30.05 -1.90 19.77
CA MET A 1 -29.30 -0.63 19.67
C MET A 1 -28.65 -0.66 18.30
N SER A 2 -28.99 0.30 17.43
CA SER A 2 -28.50 0.35 16.05
C SER A 2 -26.98 0.53 16.09
N SER A 3 -26.23 -0.45 15.58
CA SER A 3 -24.82 -0.25 15.23
C SER A 3 -24.82 0.59 13.96
N ASP A 4 -24.59 1.90 14.09
CA ASP A 4 -24.38 2.73 12.92
C ASP A 4 -23.07 2.27 12.27
N ASN A 5 -23.18 1.52 11.16
CA ASN A 5 -22.03 1.10 10.34
C ASN A 5 -21.20 2.33 10.02
N TYR A 6 -19.95 2.35 10.45
CA TYR A 6 -19.04 3.45 10.13
C TYR A 6 -18.86 3.53 8.61
N VAL A 7 -19.35 4.63 8.02
CA VAL A 7 -19.13 4.96 6.62
C VAL A 7 -17.92 5.89 6.54
N SER A 8 -16.89 5.50 5.80
CA SER A 8 -15.68 6.32 5.67
C SER A 8 -15.98 7.66 4.98
N PRO A 9 -15.11 8.68 5.10
CA PRO A 9 -15.20 9.92 4.31
C PRO A 9 -15.32 9.73 2.78
N LEU A 10 -14.93 8.56 2.26
CA LEU A 10 -15.10 8.17 0.85
C LEU A 10 -16.47 7.49 0.56
N GLY A 11 -17.36 7.45 1.54
CA GLY A 11 -18.66 6.80 1.45
C GLY A 11 -18.62 5.28 1.53
N LEU A 12 -17.53 4.69 2.05
CA LEU A 12 -17.35 3.22 2.05
C LEU A 12 -17.92 2.59 3.31
N ASP A 13 -18.68 1.50 3.16
CA ASP A 13 -19.13 0.66 4.27
C ASP A 13 -17.96 -0.21 4.77
N VAL A 14 -17.22 0.35 5.72
CA VAL A 14 -15.96 -0.19 6.22
C VAL A 14 -16.14 -1.56 6.86
N GLU A 15 -17.13 -1.71 7.73
CA GLU A 15 -17.34 -2.96 8.48
C GLU A 15 -17.76 -4.10 7.56
N THR A 16 -18.63 -3.82 6.59
CA THR A 16 -19.01 -4.82 5.59
C THR A 16 -17.80 -5.27 4.75
N LEU A 17 -16.93 -4.35 4.34
CA LEU A 17 -15.72 -4.66 3.57
C LEU A 17 -14.72 -5.50 4.38
N GLU A 18 -14.41 -5.09 5.61
CA GLU A 18 -13.48 -5.81 6.49
C GLU A 18 -13.99 -7.23 6.80
N ASN A 19 -15.26 -7.36 7.21
CA ASN A 19 -15.83 -8.65 7.61
C ASN A 19 -15.94 -9.62 6.43
N SER A 20 -16.40 -9.14 5.27
CA SER A 20 -16.51 -9.98 4.07
C SER A 20 -15.16 -10.34 3.46
N PHE A 21 -14.14 -9.47 3.57
CA PHE A 21 -12.77 -9.84 3.19
C PHE A 21 -12.20 -10.91 4.11
N ASN A 22 -12.40 -10.78 5.43
CA ASN A 22 -11.92 -11.75 6.41
C ASN A 22 -12.52 -13.15 6.22
N LEU A 23 -13.77 -13.23 5.74
CA LEU A 23 -14.39 -14.50 5.36
C LEU A 23 -13.62 -15.22 4.23
N LEU A 24 -13.10 -14.45 3.27
CA LEU A 24 -12.36 -14.97 2.12
C LEU A 24 -10.85 -15.08 2.36
N ALA A 25 -10.33 -14.44 3.41
CA ALA A 25 -8.90 -14.39 3.72
C ALA A 25 -8.21 -15.77 3.81
N PRO A 26 -8.82 -16.83 4.39
CA PRO A 26 -8.23 -18.17 4.40
C PRO A 26 -8.02 -18.79 3.01
N GLN A 27 -8.72 -18.27 1.99
CA GLN A 27 -8.67 -18.75 0.60
C GLN A 27 -8.18 -17.67 -0.36
N ALA A 28 -7.49 -16.64 0.14
CA ALA A 28 -7.18 -15.45 -0.65
C ALA A 28 -6.25 -15.73 -1.85
N GLU A 29 -5.39 -16.74 -1.78
CA GLU A 29 -4.58 -17.18 -2.91
C GLU A 29 -5.44 -17.80 -4.02
N GLU A 30 -6.40 -18.65 -3.65
CA GLU A 30 -7.35 -19.26 -4.59
C GLU A 30 -8.28 -18.21 -5.20
N LEU A 31 -8.71 -17.23 -4.42
CA LEU A 31 -9.50 -16.09 -4.89
C LEU A 31 -8.79 -15.36 -6.02
N VAL A 32 -7.53 -14.99 -5.80
CA VAL A 32 -6.77 -14.23 -6.79
C VAL A 32 -6.42 -15.09 -8.00
N ARG A 33 -6.18 -16.38 -7.82
CA ARG A 33 -5.99 -17.33 -8.93
C ARG A 33 -7.23 -17.40 -9.83
N ARG A 34 -8.41 -17.65 -9.25
CA ARG A 34 -9.68 -17.71 -9.99
C ARG A 34 -10.04 -16.39 -10.66
N PHE A 35 -9.78 -15.27 -9.98
CA PHE A 35 -9.98 -13.95 -10.55
C PHE A 35 -9.22 -13.77 -11.86
N TYR A 36 -7.93 -14.14 -11.92
CA TYR A 36 -7.14 -13.99 -13.15
C TYR A 36 -7.56 -14.96 -14.26
N ASP A 37 -7.90 -16.20 -13.91
CA ASP A 37 -8.46 -17.16 -14.86
C ASP A 37 -9.72 -16.58 -15.53
N GLU A 38 -10.62 -16.01 -14.73
CA GLU A 38 -11.88 -15.46 -15.21
C GLU A 38 -11.69 -14.13 -15.95
N LEU A 39 -10.78 -13.26 -15.49
CA LEU A 39 -10.47 -11.99 -16.16
C LEU A 39 -9.95 -12.24 -17.57
N PHE A 40 -9.01 -13.16 -17.74
CA PHE A 40 -8.43 -13.45 -19.05
C PHE A 40 -9.40 -14.20 -19.96
N ARG A 41 -10.33 -14.97 -19.39
CA ARG A 41 -11.43 -15.58 -20.15
C ARG A 41 -12.42 -14.53 -20.66
N ARG A 42 -12.81 -13.55 -19.82
CA ARG A 42 -13.79 -12.51 -20.15
C ARG A 42 -13.22 -11.41 -21.05
N ALA A 43 -11.96 -11.04 -20.83
CA ALA A 43 -11.30 -9.94 -21.52
C ALA A 43 -9.89 -10.34 -21.98
N PRO A 44 -9.75 -11.21 -22.98
CA PRO A 44 -8.44 -11.63 -23.48
C PRO A 44 -7.58 -10.45 -23.98
N ALA A 45 -8.21 -9.34 -24.36
CA ALA A 45 -7.53 -8.11 -24.77
C ALA A 45 -6.64 -7.48 -23.69
N VAL A 46 -6.84 -7.78 -22.39
CA VAL A 46 -5.99 -7.24 -21.32
C VAL A 46 -4.71 -8.05 -21.09
N ILE A 47 -4.63 -9.28 -21.60
CA ILE A 47 -3.49 -10.20 -21.40
C ILE A 47 -2.13 -9.55 -21.76
N PRO A 48 -1.98 -8.79 -22.87
CA PRO A 48 -0.70 -8.17 -23.22
C PRO A 48 -0.14 -7.21 -22.15
N MET A 49 -1.00 -6.60 -21.32
CA MET A 49 -0.59 -5.69 -20.24
C MET A 49 0.17 -6.40 -19.11
N PHE A 50 0.07 -7.73 -19.05
CA PHE A 50 0.72 -8.57 -18.03
C PHE A 50 2.02 -9.21 -18.52
N SER A 51 2.55 -8.78 -19.67
CA SER A 51 3.76 -9.36 -20.29
C SER A 51 5.04 -9.23 -19.45
N ASN A 52 5.10 -8.28 -18.52
CA ASN A 52 6.27 -7.99 -17.68
C ASN A 52 6.20 -8.61 -16.27
N THR A 53 5.38 -9.64 -16.07
CA THR A 53 5.21 -10.30 -14.76
C THR A 53 4.88 -11.77 -14.95
N THR A 54 5.23 -12.62 -13.99
CA THR A 54 4.72 -14.00 -13.95
C THR A 54 3.32 -14.04 -13.32
N PRO A 55 2.51 -15.09 -13.59
CA PRO A 55 1.21 -15.28 -12.94
C PRO A 55 1.32 -15.27 -11.40
N ALA A 56 2.32 -15.95 -10.83
CA ALA A 56 2.50 -16.02 -9.39
C ALA A 56 2.86 -14.65 -8.77
N GLU A 57 3.72 -13.87 -9.41
CA GLU A 57 4.03 -12.50 -8.95
C GLU A 57 2.82 -11.58 -9.08
N GLN A 58 2.05 -11.72 -10.14
CA GLN A 58 0.87 -10.89 -10.35
C GLN A 58 -0.24 -11.21 -9.34
N GLN A 59 -0.43 -12.49 -9.02
CA GLN A 59 -1.34 -12.91 -7.96
C GLN A 59 -0.94 -12.31 -6.60
N LYS A 60 0.36 -12.36 -6.25
CA LYS A 60 0.88 -11.74 -5.03
C LYS A 60 0.64 -10.23 -5.00
N LYS A 61 0.88 -9.53 -6.12
CA LYS A 61 0.66 -8.07 -6.24
C LYS A 61 -0.81 -7.70 -6.01
N LEU A 62 -1.75 -8.42 -6.62
CA LEU A 62 -3.17 -8.15 -6.43
C LEU A 62 -3.62 -8.44 -4.99
N LEU A 63 -3.18 -9.56 -4.41
CA LEU A 63 -3.50 -9.87 -3.01
C LEU A 63 -2.99 -8.79 -2.05
N ALA A 64 -1.75 -8.32 -2.25
CA ALA A 64 -1.20 -7.23 -1.46
C ALA A 64 -1.99 -5.92 -1.63
N ALA A 65 -2.44 -5.61 -2.84
CA ALA A 65 -3.27 -4.43 -3.10
C ALA A 65 -4.65 -4.52 -2.41
N LEU A 66 -5.30 -5.68 -2.43
CA LEU A 66 -6.57 -5.90 -1.74
C LEU A 66 -6.43 -5.75 -0.22
N LYS A 67 -5.37 -6.36 0.37
CA LYS A 67 -5.07 -6.21 1.80
C LYS A 67 -4.83 -4.75 2.18
N LEU A 68 -3.98 -4.05 1.41
CA LEU A 68 -3.69 -2.64 1.62
C LEU A 68 -4.98 -1.80 1.65
N VAL A 69 -5.87 -2.01 0.69
CA VAL A 69 -7.15 -1.28 0.60
C VAL A 69 -8.01 -1.56 1.83
N VAL A 70 -8.17 -2.83 2.22
CA VAL A 70 -9.02 -3.21 3.37
C VAL A 70 -8.43 -2.70 4.68
N GLU A 71 -7.14 -2.88 4.91
CA GLU A 71 -6.44 -2.44 6.13
C GLU A 71 -6.44 -0.91 6.30
N ASN A 72 -6.58 -0.15 5.20
CA ASN A 72 -6.57 1.31 5.19
C ASN A 72 -7.93 1.93 4.83
N VAL A 73 -9.01 1.15 4.74
CA VAL A 73 -10.33 1.67 4.36
C VAL A 73 -10.90 2.64 5.41
N ARG A 74 -10.40 2.56 6.65
CA ARG A 74 -10.65 3.52 7.74
C ARG A 74 -9.83 4.81 7.65
N ASN A 75 -8.77 4.83 6.82
CA ASN A 75 -7.87 5.96 6.64
C ASN A 75 -7.78 6.38 5.15
N PRO A 76 -8.87 6.95 4.60
CA PRO A 76 -8.94 7.29 3.18
C PRO A 76 -7.92 8.32 2.70
N GLU A 77 -7.48 9.22 3.60
CA GLU A 77 -6.47 10.24 3.29
C GLU A 77 -5.10 9.64 3.03
N ALA A 78 -4.75 8.55 3.73
CA ALA A 78 -3.52 7.79 3.47
C ALA A 78 -3.63 6.88 2.25
N LEU A 79 -4.84 6.40 1.93
CA LEU A 79 -5.07 5.47 0.83
C LEU A 79 -5.06 6.16 -0.54
N ALA A 80 -5.60 7.38 -0.64
CA ALA A 80 -5.76 8.09 -1.91
C ALA A 80 -4.44 8.29 -2.69
N PRO A 81 -3.33 8.75 -2.08
CA PRO A 81 -2.05 8.89 -2.80
C PRO A 81 -1.52 7.58 -3.37
N VAL A 82 -1.64 6.48 -2.61
CA VAL A 82 -1.18 5.16 -3.05
C VAL A 82 -1.99 4.65 -4.24
N LEU A 83 -3.30 4.88 -4.22
CA LEU A 83 -4.19 4.58 -5.34
C LEU A 83 -3.88 5.45 -6.57
N SER A 84 -3.57 6.74 -6.40
CA SER A 84 -3.16 7.61 -7.50
C SER A 84 -1.87 7.13 -8.16
N THR A 85 -0.81 6.81 -7.39
CA THR A 85 0.43 6.21 -7.93
C THR A 85 0.17 4.85 -8.60
N MET A 86 -0.82 4.08 -8.11
CA MET A 86 -1.24 2.85 -8.78
C MET A 86 -1.91 3.15 -10.12
N GLY A 87 -2.77 4.17 -10.19
CA GLY A 87 -3.40 4.65 -11.40
C GLY A 87 -2.41 5.07 -12.49
N GLU A 88 -1.41 5.88 -12.15
CA GLU A 88 -0.35 6.29 -13.10
C GLU A 88 0.39 5.09 -13.71
N ARG A 89 0.71 4.08 -12.89
CA ARG A 89 1.33 2.85 -13.37
C ARG A 89 0.39 2.06 -14.28
N HIS A 90 -0.90 1.97 -13.94
CA HIS A 90 -1.90 1.29 -14.76
C HIS A 90 -2.07 1.98 -16.12
N GLN A 91 -2.04 3.31 -16.15
CA GLN A 91 -1.99 4.06 -17.41
C GLN A 91 -0.75 3.67 -18.23
N GLY A 92 0.42 3.60 -17.60
CA GLY A 92 1.68 3.19 -18.23
C GLY A 92 1.67 1.75 -18.78
N TYR A 93 0.89 0.85 -18.17
CA TYR A 93 0.66 -0.52 -18.68
C TYR A 93 -0.32 -0.56 -19.86
N GLY A 94 -0.97 0.55 -20.18
CA GLY A 94 -1.97 0.66 -21.23
C GLY A 94 -3.40 0.37 -20.76
N ALA A 95 -3.67 0.35 -19.44
CA ALA A 95 -5.02 0.15 -18.94
C ALA A 95 -5.90 1.36 -19.26
N LEU A 96 -7.01 1.13 -19.96
CA LEU A 96 -7.98 2.15 -20.36
C LEU A 96 -9.15 2.20 -19.37
N PRO A 97 -9.91 3.32 -19.30
CA PRO A 97 -11.07 3.45 -18.43
C PRO A 97 -12.09 2.30 -18.55
N GLU A 98 -12.30 1.78 -19.76
CA GLU A 98 -13.18 0.66 -20.06
C GLU A 98 -12.74 -0.68 -19.46
N HIS A 99 -11.47 -0.84 -19.07
CA HIS A 99 -11.00 -2.07 -18.43
C HIS A 99 -11.40 -2.16 -16.96
N TYR A 100 -11.56 -1.02 -16.26
CA TYR A 100 -11.86 -0.99 -14.83
C TYR A 100 -13.19 -1.65 -14.46
N PRO A 101 -14.32 -1.39 -15.16
CA PRO A 101 -15.58 -2.08 -14.87
C PRO A 101 -15.50 -3.60 -15.05
N ILE A 102 -14.70 -4.08 -16.02
CA ILE A 102 -14.53 -5.51 -16.27
C ILE A 102 -13.76 -6.15 -15.11
N VAL A 103 -12.67 -5.51 -14.67
CA VAL A 103 -11.90 -5.95 -13.50
C VAL A 103 -12.76 -5.97 -12.24
N ALA A 104 -13.51 -4.89 -11.98
CA ALA A 104 -14.33 -4.77 -10.79
C ALA A 104 -15.44 -5.84 -10.74
N SER A 105 -16.19 -6.01 -11.83
CA SER A 105 -17.25 -7.03 -11.91
C SER A 105 -16.69 -8.45 -11.82
N THR A 106 -15.54 -8.73 -12.43
CA THR A 106 -14.89 -10.05 -12.35
C THR A 106 -14.47 -10.38 -10.92
N LEU A 107 -13.90 -9.40 -10.19
CA LEU A 107 -13.51 -9.60 -8.80
C LEU A 107 -14.75 -9.84 -7.91
N VAL A 108 -15.80 -9.03 -8.06
CA VAL A 108 -17.06 -9.18 -7.31
C VAL A 108 -17.70 -10.55 -7.56
N ASP A 109 -17.78 -10.98 -8.83
CA ASP A 109 -18.34 -12.28 -9.19
C ASP A 109 -17.53 -13.44 -8.60
N THR A 110 -16.20 -13.32 -8.60
CA THR A 110 -15.31 -14.35 -8.03
C THR A 110 -15.48 -14.43 -6.51
N MET A 111 -15.54 -13.28 -5.82
CA MET A 111 -15.79 -13.22 -4.39
C MET A 111 -17.16 -13.80 -4.03
N LYS A 112 -18.19 -13.49 -4.83
CA LYS A 112 -19.55 -14.04 -4.68
C LYS A 112 -19.60 -15.55 -4.83
N GLU A 113 -18.96 -16.09 -5.87
CA GLU A 113 -18.89 -17.53 -6.08
C GLU A 113 -18.22 -18.24 -4.89
N MET A 114 -17.12 -17.68 -4.39
CA MET A 114 -16.35 -18.29 -3.30
C MET A 114 -17.01 -18.15 -1.93
N ALA A 115 -17.69 -17.04 -1.67
CA ALA A 115 -18.41 -16.81 -0.42
C ALA A 115 -19.74 -17.59 -0.34
N GLY A 116 -20.29 -18.03 -1.49
CA GLY A 116 -21.51 -18.82 -1.55
C GLY A 116 -22.68 -18.13 -0.83
N ASP A 117 -23.38 -18.87 0.04
CA ASP A 117 -24.56 -18.39 0.77
C ASP A 117 -24.27 -17.23 1.72
N ALA A 118 -23.00 -17.01 2.09
CA ALA A 118 -22.61 -15.87 2.91
C ALA A 118 -22.62 -14.54 2.12
N TRP A 119 -22.59 -14.60 0.78
CA TRP A 119 -22.65 -13.41 -0.06
C TRP A 119 -24.08 -12.87 -0.18
N ASN A 120 -24.29 -11.62 0.21
CA ASN A 120 -25.59 -10.95 0.14
C ASN A 120 -25.50 -9.60 -0.56
N SER A 121 -26.66 -8.97 -0.80
CA SER A 121 -26.74 -7.69 -1.53
C SER A 121 -26.03 -6.54 -0.84
N THR A 122 -25.92 -6.54 0.49
CA THR A 122 -25.16 -5.53 1.24
C THR A 122 -23.67 -5.65 0.94
N ILE A 123 -23.12 -6.87 0.98
CA ILE A 123 -21.72 -7.14 0.63
C ILE A 123 -21.45 -6.76 -0.83
N GLU A 124 -22.34 -7.17 -1.74
CA GLU A 124 -22.22 -6.87 -3.18
C GLU A 124 -22.19 -5.35 -3.45
N SER A 125 -23.08 -4.59 -2.80
CA SER A 125 -23.14 -3.14 -2.93
C SER A 125 -21.89 -2.47 -2.35
N ALA A 126 -21.43 -2.91 -1.18
CA ALA A 126 -20.25 -2.35 -0.52
C ALA A 126 -18.98 -2.52 -1.38
N TRP A 127 -18.73 -3.73 -1.90
CA TRP A 127 -17.59 -4.00 -2.77
C TRP A 127 -17.69 -3.27 -4.11
N THR A 128 -18.88 -3.24 -4.72
CA THR A 128 -19.08 -2.50 -5.97
C THR A 128 -18.80 -1.01 -5.80
N GLN A 129 -19.27 -0.42 -4.70
CA GLN A 129 -19.01 0.98 -4.39
C GLN A 129 -17.53 1.23 -4.11
N ALA A 130 -16.88 0.39 -3.32
CA ALA A 130 -15.45 0.51 -3.00
C ALA A 130 -14.58 0.45 -4.27
N LEU A 131 -14.79 -0.54 -5.13
CA LEU A 131 -14.05 -0.68 -6.38
C LEU A 131 -14.31 0.48 -7.34
N LYS A 132 -15.53 1.02 -7.37
CA LYS A 132 -15.85 2.23 -8.14
C LYS A 132 -15.10 3.45 -7.65
N VAL A 133 -15.01 3.66 -6.33
CA VAL A 133 -14.25 4.76 -5.73
C VAL A 133 -12.76 4.61 -6.03
N ILE A 134 -12.21 3.41 -5.85
CA ILE A 134 -10.81 3.11 -6.14
C ILE A 134 -10.49 3.37 -7.61
N ALA A 135 -11.32 2.84 -8.53
CA ALA A 135 -11.18 3.06 -9.96
C ALA A 135 -11.22 4.55 -10.31
N LYS A 136 -12.12 5.31 -9.67
CA LYS A 136 -12.18 6.76 -9.86
C LYS A 136 -10.88 7.44 -9.43
N VAL A 137 -10.35 7.15 -8.24
CA VAL A 137 -9.10 7.75 -7.75
C VAL A 137 -7.92 7.40 -8.67
N MET A 138 -7.86 6.15 -9.15
CA MET A 138 -6.83 5.71 -10.09
C MET A 138 -6.95 6.41 -11.44
N LEU A 139 -8.16 6.54 -11.98
CA LEU A 139 -8.42 7.20 -13.26
C LEU A 139 -8.20 8.71 -13.21
N ASP A 140 -8.55 9.36 -12.09
CA ASP A 140 -8.31 10.79 -11.89
C ASP A 140 -6.80 11.11 -11.87
N ALA A 141 -5.94 10.11 -11.58
CA ALA A 141 -4.49 10.23 -11.66
C ALA A 141 -3.91 9.99 -13.08
N TYR A 142 -4.73 9.64 -14.07
CA TYR A 142 -4.27 9.50 -15.44
C TYR A 142 -3.87 10.87 -15.99
N LYS A 143 -2.70 10.95 -16.62
CA LYS A 143 -2.31 12.15 -17.36
C LYS A 143 -3.19 12.25 -18.60
N SER A 144 -3.90 13.37 -18.79
CA SER A 144 -4.65 13.62 -20.02
C SER A 144 -3.73 13.45 -21.23
N PRO A 145 -4.19 12.81 -22.33
CA PRO A 145 -3.43 12.87 -23.57
C PRO A 145 -3.28 14.35 -23.94
N SER A 146 -2.04 14.83 -24.00
CA SER A 146 -1.72 16.14 -24.55
C SER A 146 -2.39 16.24 -25.91
N ASN A 147 -3.26 17.25 -26.09
CA ASN A 147 -3.90 17.57 -27.36
C ASN A 147 -2.83 17.98 -28.37
N THR A 148 -2.17 17.01 -29.00
CA THR A 148 -1.44 17.23 -30.25
C THR A 148 -2.47 17.24 -31.36
N THR A 149 -3.20 18.35 -31.48
CA THR A 149 -4.07 18.59 -32.63
C THR A 149 -3.21 18.91 -33.85
N VAL A 150 -3.29 18.00 -34.81
CA VAL A 150 -2.92 18.12 -36.22
C VAL A 150 -3.15 19.55 -36.77
N ALA A 151 -2.08 20.20 -37.20
CA ALA A 151 -2.12 21.27 -38.20
C ALA A 151 -0.74 21.42 -38.89
N ASN A 152 -0.45 20.53 -39.84
CA ASN A 152 0.22 20.95 -41.08
C ASN A 152 -0.94 21.39 -42.00
N THR A 153 -0.91 22.50 -42.74
CA THR A 153 0.10 22.83 -43.73
C THR A 153 -0.06 24.27 -44.27
N PHE A 154 1.09 24.87 -44.63
CA PHE A 154 1.34 25.97 -45.58
C PHE A 154 0.77 27.39 -45.33
N ALA A 155 1.67 28.31 -44.94
CA ALA A 155 1.87 29.57 -45.68
C ALA A 155 3.26 30.18 -45.39
N THR A 156 3.97 30.46 -46.47
CA THR A 156 5.27 31.10 -46.62
C THR A 156 5.29 32.55 -46.10
N THR A 157 6.45 33.08 -45.69
CA THR A 157 7.15 34.31 -46.18
C THR A 157 7.89 35.12 -45.08
N THR A 158 9.24 35.21 -45.23
CA THR A 158 10.22 36.29 -44.92
C THR A 158 10.58 36.77 -43.49
N ALA A 159 11.90 36.65 -43.18
CA ALA A 159 12.90 37.57 -42.57
C ALA A 159 12.48 38.55 -41.44
N THR A 160 13.20 38.82 -40.33
CA THR A 160 14.66 39.02 -40.02
C THR A 160 14.83 39.05 -38.46
N PRO A 161 16.03 39.13 -37.84
CA PRO A 161 16.29 38.62 -36.49
C PRO A 161 16.37 39.66 -35.34
N ALA A 162 16.33 39.12 -34.12
CA ALA A 162 17.09 39.48 -32.91
C ALA A 162 16.34 40.04 -31.67
N GLN A 163 16.76 39.48 -30.52
CA GLN A 163 16.73 39.95 -29.13
C GLN A 163 15.46 39.81 -28.27
N GLY A 164 15.67 39.22 -27.09
CA GLY A 164 15.01 39.66 -25.85
C GLY A 164 14.25 38.58 -25.09
N ALA A 165 14.87 38.08 -24.01
CA ALA A 165 14.29 37.36 -22.87
C ALA A 165 12.77 37.08 -22.91
N THR A 166 12.40 35.80 -23.06
CA THR A 166 11.04 35.33 -22.86
C THR A 166 10.67 35.44 -21.39
N LYS A 167 9.82 36.43 -21.06
CA LYS A 167 9.03 36.44 -19.84
C LYS A 167 8.17 35.18 -19.81
N MET A 168 8.14 34.46 -18.68
CA MET A 168 7.09 33.48 -18.41
C MET A 168 5.73 34.16 -18.58
N ASN A 169 4.93 33.60 -19.46
CA ASN A 169 3.52 33.84 -19.67
C ASN A 169 2.76 33.65 -18.35
N ASP A 170 1.89 34.61 -17.99
CA ASP A 170 1.17 34.67 -16.71
C ASP A 170 0.36 33.40 -16.39
N THR A 171 -0.01 32.62 -17.42
CA THR A 171 -0.68 31.33 -17.31
C THR A 171 0.22 30.23 -16.72
N ASP A 172 1.50 30.18 -17.09
CA ASP A 172 2.44 29.15 -16.64
C ASP A 172 2.89 29.40 -15.20
N ALA A 173 2.98 30.67 -14.79
CA ALA A 173 3.24 31.04 -13.40
C ALA A 173 2.06 30.66 -12.49
N ALA A 174 0.82 30.93 -12.92
CA ALA A 174 -0.37 30.58 -12.16
C ALA A 174 -0.57 29.06 -12.02
N GLU A 175 -0.23 28.28 -13.05
CA GLU A 175 -0.30 26.82 -12.99
C GLU A 175 0.81 26.21 -12.12
N LEU A 176 2.03 26.77 -12.17
CA LEU A 176 3.13 26.39 -11.27
C LEU A 176 2.79 26.71 -9.80
N ASP A 177 2.19 27.86 -9.52
CA ASP A 177 1.74 28.23 -8.17
C ASP A 177 0.58 27.34 -7.69
N ARG A 178 -0.31 26.92 -8.60
CA ARG A 178 -1.38 25.95 -8.31
C ARG A 178 -0.82 24.57 -7.98
N LEU A 179 0.15 24.07 -8.75
CA LEU A 179 0.83 22.79 -8.50
C LEU A 179 1.62 22.84 -7.17
N ARG A 180 2.33 23.95 -6.92
CA ARG A 180 3.02 24.20 -5.64
C ARG A 180 2.06 24.26 -4.45
N SER A 181 0.87 24.82 -4.64
CA SER A 181 -0.18 24.86 -3.61
C SER A 181 -0.79 23.48 -3.36
N ALA A 182 -1.05 22.71 -4.42
CA ALA A 182 -1.59 21.34 -4.31
C ALA A 182 -0.61 20.40 -3.58
N VAL A 183 0.68 20.52 -3.89
CA VAL A 183 1.75 19.80 -3.16
C VAL A 183 1.96 20.37 -1.75
N GLY A 184 1.82 21.69 -1.59
CA GLY A 184 2.00 22.39 -0.31
C GLY A 184 0.99 21.99 0.75
N GLY A 185 -0.23 21.62 0.34
CA GLY A 185 -1.29 21.11 1.22
C GLY A 185 -1.24 19.60 1.46
N ALA A 186 -0.33 18.85 0.83
CA ALA A 186 -0.21 17.41 1.06
C ALA A 186 0.36 17.13 2.46
N MET A 187 -0.26 16.20 3.20
CA MET A 187 0.20 15.80 4.54
C MET A 187 1.53 15.03 4.52
N GLN A 188 1.87 14.40 3.39
CA GLN A 188 3.11 13.65 3.26
C GLN A 188 4.29 14.59 2.98
N ALA A 189 5.41 14.41 3.68
CA ALA A 189 6.62 15.17 3.43
C ALA A 189 7.18 14.89 2.02
N MET A 190 7.14 15.92 1.16
CA MET A 190 7.70 15.93 -0.18
C MET A 190 8.72 17.07 -0.40
N MET A 191 9.84 16.71 -1.02
CA MET A 191 10.94 17.59 -1.40
C MET A 191 11.30 17.39 -2.87
N MET A 192 11.73 18.44 -3.56
CA MET A 192 12.22 18.35 -4.94
C MET A 192 13.64 18.89 -5.02
N ILE A 193 14.45 18.23 -5.85
CA ILE A 193 15.82 18.65 -6.16
C ILE A 193 15.99 18.86 -7.66
N ASP A 194 16.82 19.82 -8.06
CA ASP A 194 17.25 19.99 -9.44
C ASP A 194 18.31 18.95 -9.85
N ARG A 195 18.80 19.05 -11.10
CA ARG A 195 19.87 18.18 -11.62
C ARG A 195 21.22 18.36 -10.95
N ASP A 196 21.43 19.48 -10.28
CA ASP A 196 22.63 19.78 -9.52
C ASP A 196 22.51 19.36 -8.05
N PHE A 197 21.38 18.73 -7.69
CA PHE A 197 21.06 18.17 -6.39
C PHE A 197 20.76 19.24 -5.31
N ASN A 198 20.43 20.45 -5.75
CA ASN A 198 19.97 21.50 -4.85
C ASN A 198 18.48 21.32 -4.60
N VAL A 199 18.07 21.46 -3.35
CA VAL A 199 16.67 21.45 -2.95
C VAL A 199 15.99 22.70 -3.49
N THR A 200 15.08 22.52 -4.45
CA THR A 200 14.35 23.63 -5.08
C THR A 200 12.98 23.84 -4.45
N TYR A 201 12.46 22.84 -3.75
CA TYR A 201 11.16 22.89 -3.09
C TYR A 201 11.09 21.90 -1.93
N ALA A 202 10.38 22.27 -0.87
CA ALA A 202 9.95 21.36 0.19
C ALA A 202 8.57 21.85 0.68
N ASN A 203 7.62 20.93 0.87
CA ASN A 203 6.31 21.29 1.43
C ASN A 203 6.36 21.43 2.97
N GLN A 204 5.29 21.96 3.57
CA GLN A 204 5.24 22.21 5.02
C GLN A 204 5.46 20.92 5.83
N ALA A 205 4.87 19.81 5.41
CA ALA A 205 5.07 18.51 6.07
C ALA A 205 6.56 18.09 6.10
N SER A 206 7.34 18.40 5.05
CA SER A 206 8.79 18.17 5.05
C SER A 206 9.50 19.05 6.05
N ILE A 207 9.15 20.34 6.10
CA ILE A 207 9.75 21.27 7.06
C ILE A 207 9.42 20.82 8.50
N ASP A 208 8.16 20.51 8.79
CA ASP A 208 7.71 20.06 10.11
C ASP A 208 8.41 18.76 10.54
N LEU A 209 8.54 17.79 9.62
CA LEU A 209 9.25 16.54 9.87
C LEU A 209 10.73 16.79 10.18
N LEU A 210 11.40 17.64 9.40
CA LEU A 210 12.81 17.97 9.59
C LEU A 210 13.03 18.79 10.87
N GLU A 211 12.12 19.71 11.22
CA GLU A 211 12.16 20.49 12.46
C GLU A 211 11.96 19.59 13.68
N LYS A 212 10.97 18.67 13.64
CA LYS A 212 10.71 17.67 14.68
C LYS A 212 11.97 16.87 15.02
N HIS A 213 12.79 16.56 14.01
CA HIS A 213 13.98 15.72 14.15
C HIS A 213 15.30 16.48 14.03
N GLU A 214 15.29 17.82 14.08
CA GLU A 214 16.45 18.66 13.76
C GLU A 214 17.65 18.36 14.66
N ALA A 215 17.44 18.20 15.97
CA ALA A 215 18.51 17.87 16.91
C ALA A 215 19.17 16.51 16.60
N THR A 216 18.37 15.51 16.20
CA THR A 216 18.88 14.20 15.79
C THR A 216 19.66 14.31 14.48
N LEU A 217 19.12 15.04 13.50
CA LEU A 217 19.78 15.27 12.21
C LEU A 217 21.10 16.02 12.39
N GLN A 218 21.16 17.05 13.24
CA GLN A 218 22.37 17.79 13.58
C GLN A 218 23.46 16.93 14.23
N SER A 219 23.07 15.89 14.97
CA SER A 219 24.04 14.93 15.56
C SER A 219 24.79 14.11 14.50
N VAL A 220 24.20 13.96 13.31
CA VAL A 220 24.77 13.20 12.18
C VAL A 220 25.34 14.13 11.11
N PHE A 221 24.69 15.27 10.88
CA PHE A 221 25.00 16.27 9.87
C PHE A 221 25.25 17.63 10.54
N PRO A 222 26.49 17.91 10.98
CA PRO A 222 26.82 19.17 11.64
C PRO A 222 26.45 20.38 10.76
N GLY A 223 25.71 21.33 11.32
CA GLY A 223 25.21 22.52 10.61
C GLY A 223 23.89 22.31 9.85
N PHE A 224 23.24 21.15 10.01
CA PHE A 224 21.88 20.95 9.51
C PHE A 224 20.90 21.94 10.14
N HIS A 225 20.10 22.60 9.29
CA HIS A 225 19.00 23.45 9.71
C HIS A 225 17.78 23.17 8.84
N ALA A 226 16.65 22.80 9.46
CA ALA A 226 15.43 22.46 8.74
C ALA A 226 14.92 23.65 7.90
N LYS A 227 14.94 24.86 8.46
CA LYS A 227 14.58 26.10 7.74
C LYS A 227 15.55 26.47 6.62
N GLY A 228 16.77 25.93 6.65
CA GLY A 228 17.80 26.13 5.63
C GLY A 228 17.80 25.05 4.55
N ILE A 229 16.82 24.13 4.55
CA ILE A 229 16.84 23.00 3.63
C ILE A 229 16.64 23.42 2.18
N ILE A 230 15.76 24.40 1.90
CA ILE A 230 15.55 24.92 0.55
C ILE A 230 16.77 25.74 0.14
N GLY A 231 17.33 25.41 -1.02
CA GLY A 231 18.58 25.97 -1.53
C GLY A 231 19.84 25.24 -1.07
N SER A 232 19.72 24.32 -0.10
CA SER A 232 20.85 23.46 0.28
C SER A 232 21.09 22.36 -0.77
N ASN A 233 22.31 21.83 -0.81
CA ASN A 233 22.65 20.70 -1.66
C ASN A 233 22.62 19.39 -0.86
N ILE A 234 21.95 18.35 -1.39
CA ILE A 234 21.77 17.10 -0.65
C ILE A 234 23.07 16.31 -0.46
N ASP A 235 24.14 16.64 -1.18
CA ASP A 235 25.46 16.03 -0.99
C ASP A 235 25.99 16.21 0.43
N ALA A 236 25.62 17.31 1.10
CA ALA A 236 26.01 17.57 2.49
C ALA A 236 25.44 16.52 3.47
N PHE A 237 24.41 15.78 3.07
CA PHE A 237 23.73 14.77 3.89
C PHE A 237 24.14 13.34 3.52
N HIS A 238 25.18 13.15 2.69
CA HIS A 238 25.63 11.84 2.24
C HIS A 238 27.13 11.65 2.47
N LYS A 239 27.51 10.50 3.05
CA LYS A 239 28.93 10.18 3.30
C LYS A 239 29.76 10.03 2.02
N ASN A 240 29.16 9.54 0.93
CA ASN A 240 29.83 9.39 -0.37
C ASN A 240 28.99 10.06 -1.47
N PRO A 241 29.19 11.37 -1.72
CA PRO A 241 28.32 12.10 -2.61
C PRO A 241 28.26 11.61 -4.08
N ALA A 242 29.35 11.03 -4.55
CA ALA A 242 29.40 10.46 -5.90
C ALA A 242 28.40 9.31 -6.09
N HIS A 243 28.14 8.52 -5.04
CA HIS A 243 27.27 7.36 -5.14
C HIS A 243 25.81 7.73 -5.46
N GLN A 244 25.19 8.61 -4.67
CA GLN A 244 23.80 9.00 -4.93
C GLN A 244 23.69 9.81 -6.22
N ARG A 245 24.72 10.58 -6.60
CA ARG A 245 24.73 11.29 -7.87
C ARG A 245 24.62 10.31 -9.05
N THR A 246 25.47 9.28 -9.12
CA THR A 246 25.39 8.27 -10.19
C THR A 246 24.03 7.60 -10.26
N MET A 247 23.45 7.31 -9.10
CA MET A 247 22.15 6.66 -9.02
C MET A 247 21.02 7.55 -9.54
N LEU A 248 20.95 8.79 -9.06
CA LEU A 248 19.82 9.70 -9.30
C LEU A 248 19.88 10.38 -10.68
N VAL A 249 21.05 10.58 -11.29
CA VAL A 249 21.13 11.19 -12.64
C VAL A 249 20.56 10.31 -13.76
N THR A 250 20.32 9.02 -13.51
CA THR A 250 19.81 8.08 -14.51
C THR A 250 18.33 7.78 -14.21
N PRO A 251 17.37 8.35 -14.95
CA PRO A 251 15.94 8.17 -14.67
C PRO A 251 15.47 6.71 -14.69
N ALA A 252 16.15 5.84 -15.44
CA ALA A 252 15.85 4.40 -15.48
C ALA A 252 16.13 3.67 -14.15
N ASN A 253 16.89 4.28 -13.24
CA ASN A 253 17.10 3.75 -11.90
C ASN A 253 15.95 4.12 -10.94
N LEU A 254 14.97 4.90 -11.40
CA LEU A 254 13.85 5.41 -10.63
C LEU A 254 12.53 4.83 -11.13
N PRO A 255 11.53 4.59 -10.25
CA PRO A 255 11.51 4.96 -8.84
C PRO A 255 12.42 4.10 -7.96
N TYR A 256 12.96 4.70 -6.92
CA TYR A 256 13.72 4.00 -5.89
C TYR A 256 13.06 4.15 -4.53
N SER A 257 12.94 3.05 -3.79
CA SER A 257 12.38 3.03 -2.44
C SER A 257 13.33 2.32 -1.50
N THR A 258 13.57 2.90 -0.33
CA THR A 258 14.45 2.32 0.68
C THR A 258 14.11 2.85 2.08
N ASN A 259 14.50 2.10 3.10
CA ASN A 259 14.49 2.58 4.48
C ASN A 259 15.93 2.94 4.88
N ILE A 260 16.16 4.19 5.27
CA ILE A 260 17.46 4.67 5.75
C ILE A 260 17.45 4.82 7.26
N GLN A 261 18.58 4.51 7.88
CA GLN A 261 18.75 4.68 9.32
C GLN A 261 19.54 5.96 9.59
N ILE A 262 18.99 6.87 10.40
CA ILE A 262 19.63 8.11 10.84
C ILE A 262 19.61 8.13 12.36
N ALA A 263 20.75 7.83 12.98
CA ALA A 263 20.81 7.56 14.42
C ALA A 263 19.73 6.54 14.84
N HIS A 264 18.80 6.92 15.72
CA HIS A 264 17.71 6.05 16.16
C HIS A 264 16.49 6.06 15.22
N LEU A 265 16.44 6.97 14.25
CA LEU A 265 15.30 7.12 13.34
C LEU A 265 15.42 6.17 12.15
N THR A 266 14.29 5.58 11.78
CA THR A 266 14.14 4.86 10.51
C THR A 266 13.27 5.70 9.59
N MET A 267 13.87 6.23 8.52
CA MET A 267 13.17 7.05 7.53
C MET A 267 12.89 6.21 6.28
N LYS A 268 11.64 6.11 5.88
CA LYS A 268 11.26 5.57 4.57
C LYS A 268 11.44 6.66 3.53
N LEU A 269 12.15 6.35 2.45
CA LEU A 269 12.43 7.25 1.34
C LEU A 269 11.88 6.65 0.04
N ASN A 270 11.14 7.44 -0.72
CA ASN A 270 10.83 7.17 -2.12
C ASN A 270 11.39 8.29 -2.98
N VAL A 271 11.99 7.96 -4.11
CA VAL A 271 12.54 8.93 -5.06
C VAL A 271 12.01 8.63 -6.46
N THR A 272 11.52 9.65 -7.15
CA THR A 272 10.98 9.58 -8.50
C THR A 272 11.64 10.61 -9.41
N ALA A 273 11.72 10.30 -10.70
CA ALA A 273 12.27 11.21 -11.70
C ALA A 273 11.23 12.29 -12.07
N MET A 274 11.66 13.55 -12.11
CA MET A 274 10.86 14.66 -12.63
C MET A 274 11.23 14.95 -14.08
N MET A 275 10.21 15.07 -14.94
CA MET A 275 10.35 15.43 -16.35
C MET A 275 9.64 16.76 -16.61
N ASP A 276 10.18 17.58 -17.50
CA ASP A 276 9.48 18.77 -18.00
C ASP A 276 8.42 18.40 -19.06
N ALA A 277 7.74 19.42 -19.60
CA ALA A 277 6.72 19.26 -20.64
C ALA A 277 7.26 18.65 -21.95
N ASN A 278 8.57 18.71 -22.19
CA ASN A 278 9.23 18.12 -23.36
C ASN A 278 9.75 16.70 -23.10
N GLY A 279 9.50 16.14 -21.89
CA GLY A 279 10.03 14.85 -21.48
C GLY A 279 11.52 14.89 -21.10
N GLN A 280 12.11 16.07 -20.93
CA GLN A 280 13.48 16.22 -20.47
C GLN A 280 13.53 16.04 -18.95
N TYR A 281 14.50 15.25 -18.49
CA TYR A 281 14.77 15.08 -17.08
C TYR A 281 15.25 16.38 -16.44
N ILE A 282 14.57 16.81 -15.37
CA ILE A 282 14.82 18.09 -14.68
C ILE A 282 15.23 17.95 -13.22
N GLY A 283 15.16 16.74 -12.65
CA GLY A 283 15.52 16.51 -11.26
C GLY A 283 14.73 15.38 -10.62
N ASN A 284 14.63 15.38 -9.29
CA ASN A 284 13.96 14.29 -8.55
C ASN A 284 12.94 14.86 -7.58
N ALA A 285 11.83 14.13 -7.41
CA ALA A 285 10.93 14.32 -6.28
C ALA A 285 11.21 13.22 -5.26
N LEU A 286 11.25 13.61 -3.99
CA LEU A 286 11.58 12.75 -2.88
C LEU A 286 10.46 12.82 -1.84
N GLU A 287 9.95 11.67 -1.43
CA GLU A 287 8.96 11.52 -0.38
C GLU A 287 9.59 10.78 0.79
N TRP A 288 9.35 11.28 2.01
CA TRP A 288 10.01 10.77 3.19
C TRP A 288 9.00 10.61 4.33
N ALA A 289 9.17 9.59 5.16
CA ALA A 289 8.37 9.40 6.37
C ALA A 289 9.23 8.83 7.50
N ASP A 290 9.06 9.34 8.72
CA ASP A 290 9.57 8.68 9.92
C ASP A 290 8.67 7.46 10.21
N ILE A 291 9.23 6.26 10.08
CA ILE A 291 8.55 4.98 10.34
C ILE A 291 9.13 4.26 11.57
N THR A 292 9.81 5.00 12.45
CA THR A 292 10.57 4.43 13.57
C THR A 292 9.68 3.64 14.52
N GLU A 293 8.50 4.16 14.84
CA GLU A 293 7.58 3.49 15.76
C GLU A 293 6.94 2.25 15.14
N GLU A 294 6.60 2.31 13.86
CA GLU A 294 6.01 1.23 13.08
C GLU A 294 6.97 0.05 13.03
N VAL A 295 8.22 0.32 12.64
CA VAL A 295 9.28 -0.69 12.61
C VAL A 295 9.58 -1.23 14.01
N ALA A 296 9.53 -0.40 15.05
CA ALA A 296 9.72 -0.86 16.43
C ALA A 296 8.58 -1.77 16.91
N LYS A 297 7.32 -1.45 16.55
CA LYS A 297 6.13 -2.28 16.86
C LYS A 297 6.20 -3.62 16.13
N GLU A 298 6.49 -3.61 14.83
CA GLU A 298 6.66 -4.83 14.03
C GLU A 298 7.75 -5.73 14.61
N ASN A 299 8.93 -5.16 14.91
CA ASN A 299 10.03 -5.90 15.53
C ASN A 299 9.67 -6.42 16.93
N HIS A 300 8.87 -5.68 17.70
CA HIS A 300 8.40 -6.16 18.99
C HIS A 300 7.48 -7.37 18.86
N VAL A 301 6.50 -7.31 17.94
CA VAL A 301 5.62 -8.45 17.64
C VAL A 301 6.42 -9.65 17.16
N ALA A 302 7.36 -9.45 16.23
CA ALA A 302 8.22 -10.53 15.73
C ALA A 302 9.06 -11.17 16.84
N ARG A 303 9.58 -10.37 17.80
CA ARG A 303 10.31 -10.90 18.97
C ARG A 303 9.42 -11.69 19.91
N LEU A 304 8.20 -11.20 20.21
CA LEU A 304 7.25 -11.93 21.05
C LEU A 304 6.88 -13.26 20.39
N GLN A 305 6.60 -13.24 19.10
CA GLN A 305 6.29 -14.43 18.31
C GLN A 305 7.46 -15.43 18.35
N GLY A 306 8.68 -14.97 18.07
CA GLY A 306 9.88 -15.81 18.13
C GLY A 306 10.15 -16.40 19.51
N ALA A 307 9.85 -15.67 20.59
CA ALA A 307 9.98 -16.18 21.96
C ALA A 307 8.96 -17.29 22.27
N ILE A 308 7.72 -17.16 21.80
CA ILE A 308 6.68 -18.19 21.96
C ILE A 308 7.01 -19.41 21.09
N ASP A 309 7.46 -19.21 19.85
CA ASP A 309 7.86 -20.27 18.93
C ASP A 309 9.05 -21.09 19.46
N SER A 310 10.01 -20.42 20.10
CA SER A 310 11.20 -21.04 20.67
C SER A 310 10.96 -21.64 22.08
N SER A 311 9.79 -21.43 22.66
CA SER A 311 9.46 -21.97 23.98
C SER A 311 9.36 -23.49 23.94
N ALA A 312 10.03 -24.16 24.88
CA ALA A 312 9.91 -25.60 25.08
C ALA A 312 8.57 -26.02 25.72
N GLN A 313 7.83 -25.07 26.30
CA GLN A 313 6.50 -25.34 26.85
C GLN A 313 5.47 -25.29 25.73
N ALA A 314 4.54 -26.25 25.73
CA ALA A 314 3.44 -26.29 24.78
C ALA A 314 2.51 -25.07 24.99
N THR A 315 2.42 -24.21 23.97
CA THR A 315 1.52 -23.07 23.94
C THR A 315 0.51 -23.21 22.81
N MET A 316 -0.75 -22.89 23.10
CA MET A 316 -1.87 -22.82 22.15
C MET A 316 -2.64 -21.53 22.41
N MET A 317 -2.98 -20.81 21.35
CA MET A 317 -3.80 -19.61 21.41
C MET A 317 -5.09 -19.82 20.61
N VAL A 318 -6.17 -19.25 21.12
CA VAL A 318 -7.50 -19.32 20.53
C VAL A 318 -8.09 -17.92 20.38
N ASP A 319 -8.96 -17.73 19.39
CA ASP A 319 -9.75 -16.51 19.27
C ASP A 319 -10.99 -16.52 20.20
N ARG A 320 -11.86 -15.51 20.06
CA ARG A 320 -13.09 -15.37 20.85
C ARG A 320 -14.14 -16.44 20.58
N ASP A 321 -14.06 -17.11 19.44
CA ASP A 321 -14.93 -18.23 19.08
C ASP A 321 -14.35 -19.59 19.52
N PHE A 322 -13.22 -19.53 20.23
CA PHE A 322 -12.42 -20.65 20.72
C PHE A 322 -11.78 -21.50 19.61
N VAL A 323 -11.62 -20.91 18.44
CA VAL A 323 -10.89 -21.52 17.32
C VAL A 323 -9.40 -21.34 17.56
N VAL A 324 -8.63 -22.43 17.44
CA VAL A 324 -7.18 -22.39 17.58
C VAL A 324 -6.58 -21.57 16.44
N THR A 325 -6.00 -20.42 16.76
CA THR A 325 -5.37 -19.51 15.80
C THR A 325 -3.86 -19.70 15.72
N TYR A 326 -3.25 -20.26 16.77
CA TYR A 326 -1.81 -20.48 16.82
C TYR A 326 -1.43 -21.62 17.77
N VAL A 327 -0.40 -22.37 17.40
CA VAL A 327 0.30 -23.35 18.27
C VAL A 327 1.80 -23.28 18.01
N ASN A 328 2.61 -23.33 19.07
CA ASN A 328 4.07 -23.39 18.93
C ASN A 328 4.54 -24.82 18.58
N GLN A 329 5.84 -24.97 18.28
CA GLN A 329 6.38 -26.27 17.86
C GLN A 329 6.24 -27.34 18.95
N ALA A 330 6.45 -26.98 20.22
CA ALA A 330 6.26 -27.91 21.34
C ALA A 330 4.83 -28.48 21.41
N THR A 331 3.80 -27.67 21.16
CA THR A 331 2.42 -28.14 21.06
C THR A 331 2.22 -29.06 19.85
N LYS A 332 2.75 -28.70 18.68
CA LYS A 332 2.64 -29.55 17.47
C LYS A 332 3.26 -30.92 17.70
N ASP A 333 4.46 -30.96 18.29
CA ASP A 333 5.17 -32.20 18.61
C ASP A 333 4.41 -33.03 19.64
N LEU A 334 3.90 -32.38 20.71
CA LEU A 334 3.10 -33.04 21.74
C LEU A 334 1.84 -33.68 21.16
N LEU A 335 1.07 -32.92 20.38
CA LEU A 335 -0.19 -33.39 19.79
C LEU A 335 0.05 -34.49 18.76
N THR A 336 1.05 -34.34 17.90
CA THR A 336 1.41 -35.33 16.88
C THR A 336 1.89 -36.63 17.52
N LYS A 337 2.78 -36.55 18.51
CA LYS A 337 3.30 -37.71 19.24
C LYS A 337 2.20 -38.51 19.94
N ASN A 338 1.14 -37.84 20.40
CA ASN A 338 0.06 -38.45 21.15
C ASN A 338 -1.24 -38.61 20.34
N GLN A 339 -1.17 -38.52 19.00
CA GLN A 339 -2.32 -38.52 18.10
C GLN A 339 -3.31 -39.65 18.42
N MET A 340 -2.82 -40.89 18.55
CA MET A 340 -3.68 -42.05 18.79
C MET A 340 -4.44 -41.95 20.12
N GLN A 341 -3.77 -41.48 21.17
CA GLN A 341 -4.37 -41.32 22.50
C GLN A 341 -5.43 -40.21 22.50
N PHE A 342 -5.15 -39.08 21.86
CA PHE A 342 -6.13 -37.99 21.75
C PHE A 342 -7.33 -38.40 20.89
N SER A 343 -7.14 -39.05 19.74
CA SER A 343 -8.24 -39.52 18.89
C SER A 343 -9.13 -40.57 19.56
N ALA A 344 -8.59 -41.36 20.51
CA ALA A 344 -9.38 -42.33 21.27
C ALA A 344 -10.35 -41.67 22.27
N VAL A 345 -10.02 -40.47 22.76
CA VAL A 345 -10.82 -39.73 23.76
C VAL A 345 -11.66 -38.64 23.12
N PHE A 346 -11.15 -38.00 22.06
CA PHE A 346 -11.74 -36.85 21.39
C PHE A 346 -12.03 -37.21 19.92
N PRO A 347 -13.27 -37.64 19.62
CA PRO A 347 -13.68 -37.98 18.26
C PRO A 347 -13.45 -36.81 17.30
N GLY A 348 -12.82 -37.07 16.15
CA GLY A 348 -12.50 -36.04 15.17
C GLY A 348 -11.20 -35.28 15.42
N PHE A 349 -10.46 -35.57 16.50
CA PHE A 349 -9.15 -34.98 16.75
C PHE A 349 -8.14 -35.34 15.66
N ASN A 350 -7.49 -34.31 15.09
CA ASN A 350 -6.39 -34.43 14.14
C ASN A 350 -5.33 -33.35 14.44
N ALA A 351 -4.15 -33.77 14.90
CA ALA A 351 -3.05 -32.87 15.22
C ALA A 351 -2.57 -32.06 14.01
N ALA A 352 -2.62 -32.63 12.80
CA ALA A 352 -2.22 -31.92 11.58
C ALA A 352 -3.17 -30.75 11.24
N ASN A 353 -4.42 -30.82 11.69
CA ASN A 353 -5.45 -29.82 11.44
C ASN A 353 -5.85 -29.07 12.72
N ILE A 354 -4.97 -29.02 13.73
CA ILE A 354 -5.31 -28.41 15.01
C ILE A 354 -5.58 -26.90 14.87
N ILE A 355 -4.83 -26.20 14.02
CA ILE A 355 -5.07 -24.79 13.70
C ILE A 355 -6.35 -24.70 12.86
N GLY A 356 -7.26 -23.80 13.23
CA GLY A 356 -8.60 -23.69 12.64
C GLY A 356 -9.64 -24.63 13.27
N THR A 357 -9.24 -25.50 14.20
CA THR A 357 -10.19 -26.33 14.95
C THR A 357 -10.65 -25.62 16.22
N CYS A 358 -11.95 -25.71 16.52
CA CYS A 358 -12.50 -25.21 17.79
C CYS A 358 -12.13 -26.13 18.95
N ILE A 359 -11.66 -25.59 20.08
CA ILE A 359 -11.27 -26.40 21.25
C ILE A 359 -12.44 -27.12 21.93
N ASP A 360 -13.68 -26.84 21.52
CA ASP A 360 -14.86 -27.57 21.95
C ASP A 360 -14.73 -29.09 21.75
N ILE A 361 -13.93 -29.52 20.76
CA ILE A 361 -13.64 -30.95 20.53
C ILE A 361 -12.98 -31.64 21.73
N PHE A 362 -12.33 -30.87 22.62
CA PHE A 362 -11.66 -31.37 23.82
C PHE A 362 -12.58 -31.44 25.05
N HIS A 363 -13.85 -30.99 24.93
CA HIS A 363 -14.74 -30.81 26.06
C HIS A 363 -16.03 -31.62 25.88
N LYS A 364 -16.37 -32.42 26.90
CA LYS A 364 -17.63 -33.19 26.90
C LYS A 364 -18.87 -32.28 26.92
N ASN A 365 -18.77 -31.10 27.51
CA ASN A 365 -19.81 -30.08 27.55
C ASN A 365 -19.23 -28.72 27.11
N PRO A 366 -19.18 -28.43 25.79
CA PRO A 366 -18.66 -27.18 25.26
C PRO A 366 -19.34 -25.93 25.83
N ALA A 367 -20.66 -25.96 26.02
CA ALA A 367 -21.41 -24.80 26.52
C ALA A 367 -20.94 -24.36 27.92
N HIS A 368 -20.61 -25.33 28.78
CA HIS A 368 -20.05 -25.04 30.10
C HIS A 368 -18.66 -24.38 30.00
N GLN A 369 -17.78 -24.91 29.16
CA GLN A 369 -16.43 -24.33 28.97
C GLN A 369 -16.51 -22.92 28.40
N ARG A 370 -17.37 -22.70 27.40
CA ARG A 370 -17.60 -21.37 26.83
C ARG A 370 -18.09 -20.37 27.86
N GLN A 371 -19.01 -20.76 28.75
CA GLN A 371 -19.47 -19.89 29.85
C GLN A 371 -18.34 -19.56 30.83
N LEU A 372 -17.49 -20.54 31.17
CA LEU A 372 -16.35 -20.31 32.06
C LEU A 372 -15.36 -19.31 31.46
N LEU A 373 -14.98 -19.51 30.20
CA LEU A 373 -13.98 -18.68 29.51
C LEU A 373 -14.51 -17.32 29.02
N ALA A 374 -15.84 -17.13 28.97
CA ALA A 374 -16.46 -15.87 28.55
C ALA A 374 -16.37 -14.76 29.62
N ASP A 375 -16.13 -15.12 30.88
CA ASP A 375 -15.94 -14.16 31.97
C ASP A 375 -14.44 -14.05 32.33
N PRO A 376 -13.80 -12.90 32.10
CA PRO A 376 -12.40 -12.69 32.43
C PRO A 376 -12.06 -12.86 33.92
N VAL A 377 -13.04 -12.80 34.82
CA VAL A 377 -12.83 -13.02 36.27
C VAL A 377 -12.53 -14.49 36.58
N ASN A 378 -12.85 -15.41 35.67
CA ASN A 378 -12.57 -16.84 35.80
C ASN A 378 -11.19 -17.26 35.26
N LEU A 379 -10.42 -16.32 34.69
CA LEU A 379 -9.11 -16.51 34.07
C LEU A 379 -8.02 -15.81 34.88
#